data_AF-A0A7R9Z502-F1
#
_entry.id   AF-A0A7R9Z502-F1
#
_cell.length_a   1.000
_cell.length_b   1.000
_cell.length_c   1.000
_cell.angle_alpha   90.00
_cell.angle_beta   90.00
_cell.angle_gamma   90.00
#
_symmetry.space_group_name_H-M   'P 1'
#
loop_
_entity.id
_entity.type
_entity.pdbx_description
1 polymer ?
#
loop_
_entity_poly.entity_id
_entity_poly.type
_entity_poly.pdbx_seq_one_letter_code
_entity_poly.pdbx_strand_id
1 'polypeptide(L)'
;LESGSTTSSSLSFLVEDDNYPDCFHSSSLTLDVNVRVMNEPQYNRIENVIPAGLALMSVVLVSSLGFALWAYKFRKGKVVRASQPLFLILICAGTFVMSAAIIPLSVDDGRASVAGCDIACMATPWLLSTGFCVAFSALFSKIWRLNRLLSGAQRCRKVKVTERDVLRPFAALFALNFTFLLSWTLVDPLRWARLPVEGGNADKDNLNTYGTCRSSGTASIVLASLLLVTDFVALVLA
;
A
#
# COMPACT_ATOMS: atom_id res chain seq x y z
N LEU A 1 -15.84 31.71 9.61
CA LEU A 1 -15.01 32.85 10.09
C LEU A 1 -13.62 32.60 9.55
N GLU A 2 -13.31 33.29 8.45
CA GLU A 2 -12.08 33.13 7.68
C GLU A 2 -10.86 33.53 8.52
N SER A 3 -9.85 32.67 8.59
CA SER A 3 -8.53 32.99 9.15
C SER A 3 -7.47 32.95 8.03
N GLY A 4 -7.81 33.49 6.85
CA GLY A 4 -6.81 34.11 6.00
C GLY A 4 -6.50 35.49 6.57
N SER A 5 -5.21 35.85 6.74
CA SER A 5 -4.88 37.25 7.02
C SER A 5 -5.31 38.07 5.81
N THR A 6 -6.45 38.76 5.94
CA THR A 6 -6.94 39.65 4.90
C THR A 6 -6.25 40.97 5.10
N THR A 7 -5.23 41.24 4.30
CA THR A 7 -4.60 42.55 4.28
C THR A 7 -5.46 43.42 3.37
N SER A 8 -6.12 44.41 3.97
CA SER A 8 -6.96 45.37 3.25
C SER A 8 -6.15 46.63 3.04
N SER A 9 -5.98 47.05 1.79
CA SER A 9 -5.28 48.29 1.43
C SER A 9 -6.17 49.09 0.49
N SER A 10 -6.31 50.39 0.77
CA SER A 10 -7.10 51.31 -0.05
C SER A 10 -6.22 52.05 -1.06
N LEU A 11 -6.52 51.96 -2.35
CA LEU A 11 -5.90 52.78 -3.38
C LEU A 11 -6.75 54.03 -3.61
N SER A 12 -6.17 55.22 -3.45
CA SER A 12 -6.87 56.49 -3.66
C SER A 12 -6.25 57.26 -4.82
N PHE A 13 -7.06 57.63 -5.81
CA PHE A 13 -6.65 58.50 -6.91
C PHE A 13 -7.21 59.90 -6.69
N LEU A 14 -6.37 60.92 -6.85
CA LEU A 14 -6.78 62.32 -6.84
C LEU A 14 -6.86 62.79 -8.29
N VAL A 15 -8.06 63.17 -8.72
CA VAL A 15 -8.28 63.77 -10.04
C VAL A 15 -8.35 65.27 -9.85
N GLU A 16 -7.38 65.97 -10.41
CA GLU A 16 -7.31 67.43 -10.41
C GLU A 16 -7.58 67.90 -11.84
N ASP A 17 -8.65 68.67 -12.03
CA ASP A 17 -9.04 69.25 -13.32
C ASP A 17 -8.80 70.76 -13.26
N ASP A 18 -7.69 71.20 -13.86
CA ASP A 18 -7.25 72.61 -13.85
C ASP A 18 -8.03 73.51 -14.81
N ASN A 19 -9.04 72.97 -15.52
CA ASN A 19 -9.63 73.66 -16.67
C ASN A 19 -10.80 74.61 -16.35
N TYR A 20 -11.12 74.83 -15.06
CA TYR A 20 -12.16 75.78 -14.63
C TYR A 20 -11.74 76.58 -13.37
N PRO A 21 -11.58 77.91 -13.46
CA PRO A 21 -11.06 78.73 -12.35
C PRO A 21 -12.03 78.90 -11.16
N ASP A 22 -13.31 78.52 -11.30
CA ASP A 22 -14.35 78.70 -10.27
C ASP A 22 -14.96 77.38 -9.72
N CYS A 23 -14.40 76.21 -10.07
CA CYS A 23 -14.88 74.91 -9.57
C CYS A 23 -13.72 74.02 -9.08
N PHE A 24 -13.35 74.16 -7.81
CA PHE A 24 -12.48 73.17 -7.14
C PHE A 24 -13.30 71.93 -6.79
N HIS A 25 -13.33 70.93 -7.67
CA HIS A 25 -13.96 69.63 -7.37
C HIS A 25 -12.90 68.53 -7.32
N SER A 26 -12.18 68.42 -6.19
CA SER A 26 -11.32 67.27 -5.92
C SER A 26 -12.18 66.09 -5.46
N SER A 27 -12.35 65.10 -6.33
CA SER A 27 -13.00 63.84 -5.99
C SER A 27 -11.96 62.75 -5.78
N SER A 28 -11.87 62.21 -4.57
CA SER A 28 -11.03 61.05 -4.27
C SER A 28 -11.80 59.76 -4.55
N LEU A 29 -11.33 58.98 -5.53
CA LEU A 29 -11.82 57.61 -5.76
C LEU A 29 -11.02 56.65 -4.90
N THR A 30 -11.64 56.10 -3.86
CA THR A 30 -11.03 55.10 -2.97
C THR A 30 -11.57 53.72 -3.32
N LEU A 31 -10.70 52.83 -3.80
CA LEU A 31 -11.02 51.43 -4.05
C LEU A 31 -10.42 50.57 -2.93
N ASP A 32 -11.27 49.83 -2.23
CA ASP A 32 -10.83 48.84 -1.25
C ASP A 32 -10.35 47.57 -1.98
N VAL A 33 -9.05 47.29 -1.88
CA VAL A 33 -8.46 46.06 -2.42
C VAL A 33 -8.24 45.09 -1.27
N ASN A 34 -9.00 43.99 -1.29
CA ASN A 34 -8.85 42.90 -0.34
C ASN A 34 -7.94 41.81 -0.94
N VAL A 35 -6.75 41.64 -0.36
CA VAL A 35 -5.84 40.54 -0.72
C VAL A 35 -5.94 39.45 0.34
N ARG A 36 -6.40 38.26 -0.05
CA ARG A 36 -6.35 37.07 0.79
C ARG A 36 -5.02 36.36 0.60
N VAL A 37 -4.20 36.35 1.64
CA VAL A 37 -2.98 35.54 1.68
C VAL A 37 -3.38 34.10 1.98
N MET A 38 -3.31 33.23 0.98
CA MET A 38 -3.50 31.79 1.16
C MET A 38 -2.21 31.19 1.73
N ASN A 39 -2.31 30.36 2.76
CA ASN A 39 -1.18 29.57 3.24
C ASN A 39 -0.74 28.55 2.19
N GLU A 40 0.53 28.13 2.22
CA GLU A 40 0.98 27.06 1.34
C GLU A 40 0.32 25.72 1.69
N PRO A 41 -0.13 24.94 0.68
CA PRO A 41 -0.74 23.63 0.90
C PRO A 41 0.24 22.64 1.53
N GLN A 42 -0.18 21.98 2.61
CA GLN A 42 0.57 20.92 3.27
C GLN A 42 0.09 19.56 2.76
N TYR A 43 0.92 18.92 1.95
CA TYR A 43 0.57 17.65 1.29
C TYR A 43 0.87 16.39 2.13
N ASN A 44 1.42 16.52 3.33
CA ASN A 44 1.74 15.41 4.24
C ASN A 44 2.36 14.19 3.54
N ARG A 45 3.36 14.44 2.68
CA ARG A 45 4.01 13.39 1.88
C ARG A 45 4.82 12.46 2.77
N ILE A 46 4.91 11.20 2.36
CA ILE A 46 5.62 10.14 3.09
C ILE A 46 7.15 10.17 2.91
N GLU A 47 7.73 11.28 2.47
CA GLU A 47 9.15 11.40 2.11
C GLU A 47 10.11 10.99 3.23
N ASN A 48 9.79 11.32 4.47
CA ASN A 48 10.65 11.04 5.62
C ASN A 48 10.69 9.55 6.00
N VAL A 49 9.64 8.78 5.69
CA VAL A 49 9.54 7.36 6.08
C VAL A 49 10.02 6.39 4.99
N ILE A 50 10.08 6.84 3.74
CA ILE A 50 10.51 6.02 2.60
C ILE A 50 11.93 5.45 2.78
N PRO A 51 12.95 6.21 3.21
CA PRO A 51 14.30 5.67 3.39
C PRO A 51 14.34 4.52 4.40
N ALA A 52 13.58 4.63 5.50
CA ALA A 52 13.48 3.57 6.50
C ALA A 52 12.80 2.32 5.93
N GLY A 53 11.70 2.49 5.18
CA GLY A 53 11.01 1.39 4.50
C GLY A 53 11.90 0.65 3.50
N LEU A 54 12.63 1.39 2.65
CA LEU A 54 13.54 0.81 1.66
C LEU A 54 14.75 0.12 2.31
N ALA A 55 15.27 0.66 3.42
CA ALA A 55 16.32 0.00 4.19
C ALA A 55 15.84 -1.36 4.72
N LEU A 56 14.66 -1.41 5.36
CA LEU A 56 14.08 -2.67 5.84
C LEU A 56 13.81 -3.65 4.69
N MET A 57 13.29 -3.17 3.56
CA MET A 57 13.11 -3.98 2.35
C MET A 57 14.43 -4.61 1.91
N SER A 58 15.50 -3.82 1.81
CA SER A 58 16.82 -4.31 1.37
C SER A 58 17.37 -5.40 2.29
N VAL A 59 17.20 -5.26 3.61
CA VAL A 59 17.60 -6.28 4.59
C VAL A 59 16.86 -7.59 4.35
N VAL A 60 15.54 -7.53 4.12
CA VAL A 60 14.73 -8.73 3.83
C VAL A 60 15.12 -9.35 2.48
N LEU A 61 15.35 -8.56 1.44
CA LEU A 61 15.75 -9.07 0.12
C LEU A 61 17.11 -9.77 0.17
N VAL A 62 18.12 -9.15 0.79
CA VAL A 62 19.47 -9.70 0.91
C VAL A 62 19.47 -10.96 1.78
N SER A 63 18.79 -10.93 2.94
CA SER A 63 18.70 -12.09 3.82
C SER A 63 17.95 -13.25 3.18
N SER A 64 16.81 -12.99 2.53
CA SER A 64 16.03 -14.01 1.84
C SER A 64 16.82 -14.67 0.70
N LEU A 65 17.47 -13.87 -0.14
CA LEU A 65 18.30 -14.39 -1.23
C LEU A 65 19.52 -15.17 -0.70
N GLY A 66 20.18 -14.66 0.35
CA GLY A 66 21.30 -15.33 1.00
C GLY A 66 20.91 -16.69 1.58
N PHE A 67 19.78 -16.76 2.30
CA PHE A 67 19.28 -18.02 2.86
C PHE A 67 18.79 -18.99 1.79
N ALA A 68 18.15 -18.51 0.71
CA ALA A 68 17.75 -19.34 -0.41
C ALA A 68 18.97 -19.98 -1.11
N LEU A 69 20.01 -19.18 -1.38
CA LEU A 69 21.26 -19.65 -1.99
C LEU A 69 22.00 -20.64 -1.08
N TRP A 70 22.07 -20.36 0.22
CA TRP A 70 22.65 -21.28 1.20
C TRP A 70 21.89 -22.60 1.27
N ALA A 71 20.55 -22.55 1.36
CA ALA A 71 19.70 -23.74 1.38
C ALA A 71 19.83 -24.55 0.10
N TYR A 72 19.96 -23.90 -1.06
CA TYR A 72 20.20 -24.55 -2.34
C TYR A 72 21.58 -25.22 -2.41
N LYS A 73 22.64 -24.53 -1.99
CA LYS A 73 24.01 -25.05 -2.00
C LYS A 73 24.17 -26.27 -1.10
N PHE A 74 23.60 -26.22 0.12
CA PHE A 74 23.72 -27.29 1.11
C PHE A 74 22.57 -28.30 1.09
N ARG A 75 21.74 -28.32 0.04
CA ARG A 75 20.55 -29.21 -0.10
C ARG A 75 20.83 -30.71 0.06
N LYS A 76 22.07 -31.16 -0.15
CA LYS A 76 22.49 -32.55 0.01
C LYS A 76 22.90 -32.92 1.45
N GLY A 77 23.16 -31.92 2.30
CA GLY A 77 23.54 -32.13 3.70
C GLY A 77 22.39 -32.73 4.51
N LYS A 78 22.71 -33.58 5.50
CA LYS A 78 21.71 -34.33 6.27
C LYS A 78 20.64 -33.42 6.91
N VAL A 79 21.05 -32.28 7.47
CA VAL A 79 20.17 -31.30 8.14
C VAL A 79 19.20 -30.63 7.17
N VAL A 80 19.71 -30.06 6.07
CA VAL A 80 18.88 -29.35 5.07
C VAL A 80 17.97 -30.32 4.33
N ARG A 81 18.47 -31.52 4.03
CA ARG A 81 17.68 -32.58 3.39
C ARG A 81 16.52 -33.05 4.28
N ALA A 82 16.74 -33.19 5.59
CA ALA A 82 15.67 -33.51 6.54
C ALA A 82 14.60 -32.41 6.59
N SER A 83 15.02 -31.14 6.47
CA SER A 83 14.15 -29.96 6.49
C SER A 83 13.41 -29.68 5.18
N GLN A 84 13.63 -30.50 4.15
CA GLN A 84 13.02 -30.43 2.81
C GLN A 84 13.35 -29.11 2.10
N PRO A 85 14.44 -29.06 1.31
CA PRO A 85 15.01 -27.82 0.78
C PRO A 85 14.04 -27.00 -0.09
N LEU A 86 13.12 -27.66 -0.80
CA LEU A 86 12.13 -26.99 -1.64
C LEU A 86 11.23 -26.04 -0.82
N PHE A 87 10.75 -26.47 0.35
CA PHE A 87 9.89 -25.63 1.20
C PHE A 87 10.66 -24.46 1.83
N LEU A 88 11.95 -24.63 2.15
CA LEU A 88 12.78 -23.54 2.64
C LEU A 88 12.97 -22.45 1.57
N ILE A 89 13.20 -22.85 0.32
CA ILE A 89 13.32 -21.92 -0.81
C ILE A 89 11.98 -21.22 -1.08
N LEU A 90 10.85 -21.93 -1.00
CA LEU A 90 9.52 -21.32 -1.16
C LEU A 90 9.22 -20.27 -0.09
N ILE A 91 9.56 -20.51 1.19
CA ILE A 91 9.38 -19.50 2.24
C ILE A 91 10.20 -18.24 1.91
N CYS A 92 11.47 -18.41 1.51
CA CYS A 92 12.31 -17.27 1.11
C CYS A 92 11.72 -16.53 -0.11
N ALA A 93 11.25 -17.26 -1.11
CA ALA A 93 10.61 -16.67 -2.29
C ALA A 93 9.34 -15.88 -1.92
N GLY A 94 8.50 -16.42 -1.03
CA GLY A 94 7.30 -15.73 -0.55
C GLY A 94 7.63 -14.44 0.20
N THR A 95 8.58 -14.48 1.14
CA THR A 95 8.99 -13.28 1.89
C THR A 95 9.67 -12.23 1.01
N PHE A 96 10.40 -12.66 -0.03
CA PHE A 96 10.98 -11.76 -1.03
C PHE A 96 9.90 -11.03 -1.83
N VAL A 97 8.86 -11.74 -2.27
CA VAL A 97 7.74 -11.13 -3.01
C VAL A 97 6.93 -10.20 -2.09
N MET A 98 6.68 -10.58 -0.84
CA MET A 98 5.98 -9.71 0.13
C MET A 98 6.76 -8.42 0.40
N SER A 99 8.09 -8.49 0.58
CA SER A 99 8.88 -7.29 0.85
C SER A 99 8.92 -6.34 -0.35
N ALA A 100 8.81 -6.86 -1.58
CA ALA A 100 8.69 -6.03 -2.78
C ALA A 100 7.43 -5.15 -2.77
N ALA A 101 6.39 -5.46 -1.98
CA ALA A 101 5.23 -4.59 -1.80
C ALA A 101 5.58 -3.22 -1.19
N ILE A 102 6.72 -3.10 -0.49
CA ILE A 102 7.19 -1.81 0.04
C ILE A 102 7.45 -0.80 -1.10
N ILE A 103 7.79 -1.27 -2.30
CA ILE A 103 8.04 -0.41 -3.47
C ILE A 103 6.78 0.39 -3.85
N PRO A 104 5.64 -0.24 -4.19
CA PRO A 104 4.43 0.51 -4.50
C PRO A 104 3.90 1.31 -3.29
N LEU A 105 4.05 0.84 -2.05
CA LEU A 105 3.71 1.63 -0.87
C LEU A 105 4.55 2.91 -0.73
N SER A 106 5.74 2.97 -1.32
CA SER A 106 6.64 4.13 -1.28
C SER A 106 6.37 5.15 -2.39
N VAL A 107 5.42 4.87 -3.29
CA VAL A 107 5.05 5.77 -4.39
C VAL A 107 4.00 6.76 -3.89
N ASP A 108 4.26 8.04 -4.12
CA ASP A 108 3.41 9.16 -3.74
C ASP A 108 3.36 10.17 -4.91
N ASP A 109 2.44 11.13 -4.86
CA ASP A 109 2.19 12.13 -5.92
C ASP A 109 3.36 13.09 -6.18
N GLY A 110 4.36 13.11 -5.30
CA GLY A 110 5.63 13.80 -5.52
C GLY A 110 6.63 13.04 -6.39
N ARG A 111 6.48 11.72 -6.56
CA ARG A 111 7.44 10.85 -7.27
C ARG A 111 6.90 10.28 -8.58
N ALA A 112 5.58 10.08 -8.67
CA ALA A 112 4.94 9.50 -9.84
C ALA A 112 3.72 10.33 -10.25
N SER A 113 3.29 10.16 -11.51
CA SER A 113 2.01 10.68 -11.96
C SER A 113 0.85 10.00 -11.23
N VAL A 114 -0.35 10.60 -11.29
CA VAL A 114 -1.57 10.02 -10.71
C VAL A 114 -1.81 8.60 -11.23
N ALA A 115 -1.61 8.37 -12.53
CA ALA A 115 -1.70 7.05 -13.13
C ALA A 115 -0.66 6.05 -12.56
N GLY A 116 0.56 6.52 -12.28
CA GLY A 116 1.58 5.71 -11.61
C GLY A 116 1.20 5.36 -10.16
N CYS A 117 0.58 6.30 -9.43
CA CYS A 117 0.07 6.07 -8.08
C CYS A 117 -1.09 5.08 -8.08
N ASP A 118 -2.01 5.16 -9.05
CA ASP A 118 -3.10 4.19 -9.23
C ASP A 118 -2.56 2.75 -9.42
N ILE A 119 -1.55 2.60 -10.27
CA ILE A 119 -0.91 1.30 -10.51
C ILE A 119 -0.24 0.79 -9.22
N ALA A 120 0.44 1.67 -8.47
CA ALA A 120 1.06 1.32 -7.20
C ALA A 120 0.01 0.88 -6.15
N CYS A 121 -1.11 1.59 -6.06
CA CYS A 121 -2.23 1.23 -5.18
C CYS A 121 -2.74 -0.20 -5.45
N MET A 122 -2.87 -0.57 -6.73
CA MET A 122 -3.30 -1.92 -7.11
C MET A 122 -2.19 -2.97 -7.00
N ALA A 123 -0.92 -2.62 -7.24
CA ALA A 123 0.19 -3.57 -7.14
C ALA A 123 0.41 -4.08 -5.70
N THR A 124 0.11 -3.23 -4.71
CA THR A 124 0.26 -3.53 -3.28
C THR A 124 -0.47 -4.80 -2.83
N PRO A 125 -1.81 -4.92 -2.96
CA PRO A 125 -2.53 -6.13 -2.54
C PRO A 125 -2.09 -7.38 -3.32
N TRP A 126 -1.75 -7.23 -4.60
CA TRP A 126 -1.24 -8.33 -5.43
C TRP A 126 0.07 -8.90 -4.88
N LEU A 127 1.06 -8.07 -4.58
CA LEU A 127 2.36 -8.51 -4.06
C LEU A 127 2.23 -9.11 -2.65
N LEU A 128 1.43 -8.50 -1.79
CA LEU A 128 1.21 -8.99 -0.42
C LEU A 128 0.51 -10.35 -0.42
N SER A 129 -0.61 -10.49 -1.14
CA SER A 129 -1.38 -11.74 -1.16
C SER A 129 -0.61 -12.87 -1.87
N THR A 130 0.04 -12.60 -3.00
CA THR A 130 0.81 -13.63 -3.71
C THR A 130 2.02 -14.09 -2.89
N GLY A 131 2.77 -13.17 -2.30
CA GLY A 131 3.91 -13.52 -1.44
C GLY A 131 3.47 -14.28 -0.18
N PHE A 132 2.35 -13.87 0.44
CA PHE A 132 1.75 -14.58 1.57
C PHE A 132 1.33 -16.00 1.18
N CYS A 133 0.60 -16.17 0.07
CA CYS A 133 0.18 -17.49 -0.43
C CYS A 133 1.37 -18.43 -0.62
N VAL A 134 2.46 -17.95 -1.21
CA VAL A 134 3.67 -18.74 -1.43
C VAL A 134 4.32 -19.15 -0.10
N ALA A 135 4.51 -18.20 0.82
CA ALA A 135 5.11 -18.50 2.13
C ALA A 135 4.22 -19.46 2.97
N PHE A 136 2.92 -19.18 3.02
CA PHE A 136 1.93 -19.98 3.73
C PHE A 136 1.85 -21.41 3.18
N SER A 137 1.87 -21.58 1.86
CA SER A 137 1.83 -22.91 1.23
C SER A 137 2.97 -23.82 1.70
N ALA A 138 4.16 -23.25 1.91
CA ALA A 138 5.32 -24.00 2.35
C ALA A 138 5.21 -24.39 3.83
N LEU A 139 4.62 -23.54 4.67
CA LEU A 139 4.34 -23.85 6.07
C LEU A 139 3.24 -24.91 6.20
N PHE A 140 2.11 -24.73 5.51
CA PHE A 140 1.01 -25.69 5.45
C PHE A 140 1.53 -27.08 5.04
N SER A 141 2.39 -27.13 4.02
CA SER A 141 2.97 -28.39 3.55
C SER A 141 3.78 -29.13 4.61
N LYS A 142 4.52 -28.39 5.45
CA LYS A 142 5.30 -28.97 6.55
C LYS A 142 4.39 -29.50 7.66
N ILE A 143 3.37 -28.73 8.04
CA ILE A 143 2.41 -29.09 9.09
C ILE A 143 1.60 -30.33 8.66
N TRP A 144 1.04 -30.31 7.45
CA TRP A 144 0.27 -31.43 6.92
C TRP A 144 1.07 -32.73 6.85
N ARG A 145 2.33 -32.65 6.39
CA ARG A 145 3.23 -33.81 6.38
C ARG A 145 3.49 -34.33 7.79
N LEU A 146 3.70 -33.45 8.77
CA LEU A 146 3.87 -33.84 10.17
C LEU A 146 2.62 -34.54 10.72
N ASN A 147 1.44 -33.95 10.53
CA ASN A 147 0.16 -34.51 10.97
C ASN A 147 -0.09 -35.90 10.38
N ARG A 148 0.24 -36.10 9.10
CA ARG A 148 0.09 -37.39 8.42
C ARG A 148 1.12 -38.44 8.89
N LEU A 149 2.34 -38.03 9.24
CA LEU A 149 3.33 -38.92 9.84
C LEU A 149 2.92 -39.35 11.25
N LEU A 150 2.43 -38.41 12.08
CA LEU A 150 1.92 -38.71 13.43
C LEU A 150 0.71 -39.65 13.39
N SER A 151 -0.25 -39.38 12.51
CA SER A 151 -1.42 -40.25 12.31
C SER A 151 -1.04 -41.65 11.80
N GLY A 152 -0.03 -41.73 10.93
CA GLY A 152 0.51 -43.00 10.45
C GLY A 152 1.22 -43.80 11.55
N ALA A 153 1.97 -43.11 12.43
CA ALA A 153 2.63 -43.71 13.59
C ALA A 153 1.61 -44.27 14.60
N GLN A 154 0.55 -43.52 14.91
CA GLN A 154 -0.56 -43.99 15.75
C GLN A 154 -1.23 -45.25 15.19
N ARG A 155 -1.30 -45.39 13.86
CA ARG A 155 -1.91 -46.55 13.18
C ARG A 155 -0.89 -47.64 12.80
N CYS A 156 0.35 -47.55 13.28
CA CYS A 156 1.47 -48.45 12.95
C CYS A 156 1.62 -48.74 11.44
N ARG A 157 1.28 -47.76 10.58
CA ARG A 157 1.29 -47.92 9.12
C ARG A 157 2.35 -47.03 8.50
N LYS A 158 3.19 -47.61 7.64
CA LYS A 158 4.16 -46.85 6.84
C LYS A 158 3.42 -45.98 5.81
N VAL A 159 3.32 -44.67 6.07
CA VAL A 159 2.74 -43.71 5.15
C VAL A 159 3.85 -43.02 4.35
N LYS A 160 3.89 -43.25 3.03
CA LYS A 160 4.76 -42.49 2.13
C LYS A 160 4.03 -41.21 1.72
N VAL A 161 4.56 -40.06 2.13
CA VAL A 161 4.01 -38.75 1.77
C VAL A 161 4.68 -38.27 0.48
N THR A 162 3.88 -38.02 -0.55
CA THR A 162 4.35 -37.53 -1.86
C THR A 162 4.14 -36.02 -1.95
N GLU A 163 5.12 -35.29 -2.49
CA GLU A 163 5.10 -33.82 -2.59
C GLU A 163 3.93 -33.29 -3.47
N ARG A 164 3.47 -34.11 -4.42
CA ARG A 164 2.34 -33.79 -5.32
C ARG A 164 0.98 -33.72 -4.62
N ASP A 165 0.81 -34.40 -3.48
CA ASP A 165 -0.46 -34.38 -2.73
C ASP A 165 -0.73 -32.98 -2.16
N VAL A 166 0.33 -32.22 -1.88
CA VAL A 166 0.26 -30.89 -1.27
C VAL A 166 0.15 -29.77 -2.31
N LEU A 167 0.60 -30.04 -3.54
CA LEU A 167 0.50 -29.09 -4.64
C LEU A 167 -0.96 -28.79 -5.02
N ARG A 168 -1.86 -29.77 -4.86
CA ARG A 168 -3.29 -29.61 -5.17
C ARG A 168 -4.01 -28.58 -4.29
N PRO A 169 -4.02 -28.70 -2.94
CA PRO A 169 -4.66 -27.69 -2.09
C PRO A 169 -3.99 -26.32 -2.22
N PHE A 170 -2.67 -26.28 -2.43
CA PHE A 170 -1.98 -25.02 -2.74
C PHE A 170 -2.48 -24.38 -4.03
N ALA A 171 -2.54 -25.13 -5.14
CA ALA A 171 -3.00 -24.61 -6.41
C ALA A 171 -4.46 -24.11 -6.33
N ALA A 172 -5.31 -24.81 -5.56
CA ALA A 172 -6.68 -24.38 -5.31
C ALA A 172 -6.74 -23.06 -4.52
N LEU A 173 -5.98 -22.95 -3.42
CA LEU A 173 -5.93 -21.71 -2.61
C LEU A 173 -5.36 -20.53 -3.39
N PHE A 174 -4.30 -20.76 -4.17
CA PHE A 174 -3.70 -19.74 -5.02
C PHE A 174 -4.66 -19.29 -6.12
N ALA A 175 -5.33 -20.22 -6.81
CA ALA A 175 -6.31 -19.89 -7.83
C ALA A 175 -7.48 -19.09 -7.24
N LEU A 176 -7.96 -19.45 -6.04
CA LEU A 176 -9.02 -18.73 -5.36
C LEU A 176 -8.60 -17.30 -5.00
N ASN A 177 -7.43 -17.13 -4.37
CA ASN A 177 -6.85 -15.81 -4.08
C ASN A 177 -6.66 -14.96 -5.34
N PHE A 178 -6.12 -15.57 -6.41
CA PHE A 178 -5.96 -14.93 -7.70
C PHE A 178 -7.31 -14.47 -8.28
N THR A 179 -8.37 -15.28 -8.18
CA THR A 179 -9.70 -14.90 -8.66
C THR A 179 -10.29 -13.73 -7.88
N PHE A 180 -10.08 -13.67 -6.57
CA PHE A 180 -10.53 -12.54 -5.75
C PHE A 180 -9.77 -11.26 -6.08
N LEU A 181 -8.44 -11.32 -6.22
CA LEU A 181 -7.62 -10.17 -6.61
C LEU A 181 -7.95 -9.67 -8.01
N LEU A 182 -8.17 -10.60 -8.96
CA LEU A 182 -8.57 -10.25 -10.32
C LEU A 182 -9.95 -9.59 -10.32
N SER A 183 -10.92 -10.18 -9.61
CA SER A 183 -12.26 -9.60 -9.48
C SER A 183 -12.21 -8.22 -8.84
N TRP A 184 -11.36 -8.04 -7.83
CA TRP A 184 -11.16 -6.73 -7.18
C TRP A 184 -10.60 -5.71 -8.16
N THR A 185 -9.59 -6.10 -8.94
CA THR A 185 -8.98 -5.23 -9.96
C THR A 185 -9.97 -4.81 -11.05
N LEU A 186 -10.90 -5.69 -11.44
CA LEU A 186 -11.86 -5.44 -12.52
C LEU A 186 -13.12 -4.70 -12.05
N VAL A 187 -13.63 -5.01 -10.87
CA VAL A 187 -14.92 -4.48 -10.38
C VAL A 187 -14.76 -3.15 -9.66
N ASP A 188 -13.75 -3.01 -8.79
CA ASP A 188 -13.59 -1.82 -7.95
C ASP A 188 -12.10 -1.58 -7.63
N PRO A 189 -11.32 -1.13 -8.64
CA PRO A 189 -9.89 -0.89 -8.47
C PRO A 189 -9.62 0.24 -7.48
N LEU A 190 -8.56 0.09 -6.69
CA LEU A 190 -8.03 1.16 -5.85
C LEU A 190 -7.42 2.23 -6.75
N ARG A 191 -7.83 3.47 -6.49
CA ARG A 191 -7.31 4.67 -7.12
C ARG A 191 -6.65 5.54 -6.06
N TRP A 192 -5.64 6.27 -6.49
CA TRP A 192 -5.00 7.26 -5.67
C TRP A 192 -5.90 8.48 -5.50
N ALA A 193 -6.14 8.87 -4.25
CA ALA A 193 -6.92 10.05 -3.92
C ALA A 193 -6.24 10.82 -2.79
N ARG A 194 -6.35 12.15 -2.85
CA ARG A 194 -5.86 13.05 -1.83
C ARG A 194 -7.05 13.56 -1.02
N LEU A 195 -7.03 13.34 0.29
CA LEU A 195 -8.12 13.69 1.20
C LEU A 195 -7.68 14.77 2.19
N PRO A 196 -8.56 15.70 2.58
CA PRO A 196 -8.27 16.64 3.65
C PRO A 196 -8.16 15.90 4.99
N VAL A 197 -7.30 16.41 5.87
CA VAL A 197 -7.19 15.89 7.24
C VAL A 197 -8.37 16.42 8.05
N GLU A 198 -9.28 15.53 8.47
CA GLU A 198 -10.41 15.91 9.32
C GLU A 198 -9.94 16.24 10.75
N GLY A 199 -10.29 17.42 11.26
CA GLY A 199 -10.04 17.80 12.66
C GLY A 199 -9.36 19.15 12.90
N GLY A 200 -9.22 20.01 11.90
CA GLY A 200 -8.77 21.38 12.07
C GLY A 200 -9.91 22.41 11.91
N ASN A 201 -9.56 23.69 11.85
CA ASN A 201 -10.53 24.73 11.60
C ASN A 201 -10.98 24.63 10.13
N ALA A 202 -12.28 24.51 9.87
CA ALA A 202 -12.88 24.32 8.54
C ALA A 202 -12.42 25.32 7.43
N ASP A 203 -11.77 26.41 7.82
CA ASP A 203 -11.22 27.43 6.93
C ASP A 203 -9.74 27.21 6.52
N LYS A 204 -8.95 26.50 7.35
CA LYS A 204 -7.55 26.11 7.07
C LYS A 204 -7.42 24.67 6.56
N ASP A 205 -8.48 23.88 6.64
CA ASP A 205 -8.45 22.43 6.40
C ASP A 205 -8.39 22.00 4.93
N ASN A 206 -8.74 22.90 3.99
CA ASN A 206 -8.66 22.58 2.56
C ASN A 206 -7.21 22.48 2.04
N LEU A 207 -6.23 22.97 2.81
CA LEU A 207 -4.81 23.00 2.43
C LEU A 207 -4.01 21.84 3.04
N ASN A 208 -4.50 21.22 4.11
CA ASN A 208 -3.86 20.09 4.78
C ASN A 208 -4.43 18.78 4.26
N THR A 209 -3.68 18.09 3.40
CA THR A 209 -4.17 16.87 2.74
C THR A 209 -3.19 15.73 2.86
N TYR A 210 -3.66 14.49 2.75
CA TYR A 210 -2.81 13.30 2.69
C TYR A 210 -3.24 12.39 1.54
N GLY A 211 -2.28 11.64 1.02
CA GLY A 211 -2.50 10.66 -0.04
C GLY A 211 -2.97 9.32 0.50
N THR A 212 -3.95 8.70 -0.16
CA THR A 212 -4.43 7.36 0.20
C THR A 212 -4.94 6.60 -1.03
N CYS A 213 -4.90 5.28 -0.95
CA CYS A 213 -5.50 4.41 -1.96
C CYS A 213 -6.95 4.11 -1.56
N ARG A 214 -7.91 4.56 -2.37
CA ARG A 214 -9.34 4.44 -2.10
C ARG A 214 -10.04 3.78 -3.27
N SER A 215 -11.00 2.91 -2.99
CA SER A 215 -11.95 2.45 -4.00
C SER A 215 -13.26 3.23 -3.89
N SER A 216 -14.04 3.23 -4.96
CA SER A 216 -15.32 3.95 -5.00
C SER A 216 -16.48 3.14 -4.41
N GLY A 217 -16.41 1.81 -4.51
CA GLY A 217 -17.47 0.90 -4.09
C GLY A 217 -17.21 0.21 -2.76
N THR A 218 -18.22 -0.52 -2.27
CA THR A 218 -18.09 -1.44 -1.14
C THR A 218 -17.51 -2.79 -1.54
N ALA A 219 -17.42 -3.08 -2.84
CA ALA A 219 -16.94 -4.35 -3.38
C ALA A 219 -15.48 -4.61 -3.00
N SER A 220 -14.63 -3.59 -3.00
CA SER A 220 -13.23 -3.71 -2.54
C SER A 220 -13.12 -4.24 -1.12
N ILE A 221 -13.92 -3.69 -0.20
CA ILE A 221 -13.92 -4.05 1.23
C ILE A 221 -14.41 -5.49 1.39
N VAL A 222 -15.46 -5.87 0.67
CA VAL A 222 -15.98 -7.24 0.69
C VAL A 222 -14.95 -8.23 0.15
N LEU A 223 -14.32 -7.94 -0.99
CA LEU A 223 -13.32 -8.82 -1.61
C LEU A 223 -12.04 -8.91 -0.77
N ALA A 224 -11.59 -7.81 -0.17
CA ALA A 224 -10.49 -7.81 0.78
C ALA A 224 -10.81 -8.67 2.01
N SER A 225 -12.03 -8.54 2.55
CA SER A 225 -12.50 -9.33 3.70
C SER A 225 -12.57 -10.81 3.36
N LEU A 226 -13.10 -11.18 2.18
CA LEU A 226 -13.15 -12.57 1.71
C LEU A 226 -11.76 -13.18 1.54
N LEU A 227 -10.80 -12.41 1.02
CA LEU A 227 -9.41 -12.83 0.88
C LEU A 227 -8.80 -13.14 2.26
N LEU A 228 -8.92 -12.20 3.21
CA LEU A 228 -8.41 -12.39 4.57
C LEU A 228 -9.08 -13.56 5.31
N VAL A 229 -10.40 -13.72 5.17
CA VAL A 229 -11.14 -14.84 5.78
C VAL A 229 -10.70 -16.17 5.17
N THR A 230 -10.53 -16.23 3.85
CA THR A 230 -10.09 -17.44 3.16
C THR A 230 -8.70 -17.88 3.62
N ASP A 231 -7.76 -16.92 3.70
CA ASP A 231 -6.41 -17.17 4.17
C ASP A 231 -6.37 -17.55 5.67
N PHE A 232 -7.20 -16.90 6.49
CA PHE A 232 -7.33 -17.25 7.91
C PHE A 232 -7.93 -18.64 8.11
N VAL A 233 -9.00 -18.99 7.39
CA VAL A 233 -9.60 -20.33 7.43
C VAL A 233 -8.61 -21.38 6.95
N ALA A 234 -7.86 -21.11 5.88
CA ALA A 234 -6.81 -22.00 5.41
C ALA A 234 -5.73 -22.21 6.49
N LEU A 235 -5.37 -21.17 7.24
CA LEU A 235 -4.42 -21.23 8.34
C LEU A 235 -4.95 -22.02 9.55
N VAL A 236 -6.23 -21.89 9.89
CA VAL A 236 -6.86 -22.66 10.97
C VAL A 236 -7.03 -24.14 10.60
N LEU A 237 -7.25 -24.45 9.32
CA LEU A 237 -7.39 -25.82 8.81
C LEU A 237 -6.05 -26.55 8.57
N ALA A 238 -4.92 -25.85 8.69
CA ALA A 238 -3.56 -26.35 8.49
C ALA A 238 -3.10 -27.30 9.60
#